data_AF-A0A975QSA8-F1
#
_entry.id   AF-A0A975QSA8-F1
#
_cell.length_a   1.000
_cell.length_b   1.000
_cell.length_c   1.000
_cell.angle_alpha   90.00
_cell.angle_beta   90.00
_cell.angle_gamma   90.00
#
_symmetry.space_group_name_H-M   'P 1'
#
loop_
_entity.id
_entity.type
_entity.pdbx_description
1 polymer ?
#
loop_
_entity_poly.entity_id
_entity_poly.type
_entity_poly.pdbx_seq_one_letter_code
_entity_poly.pdbx_strand_id
1 'polypeptide(L)'
;MTSSVNLVLATDKKEGFFKSVPCYLVFTNDEVVFAFLSKERQKTENEEVRRRLKEEGKGFFKGTAALMSFWNTYGDRYYDISKEDILKEDGRNFSTTHDKIERFVFRGMRSNVDESQTESSGKIVILMNGEKIKLKHKYRDHNKKIKGILKGLYSNRLKYSGQQGLTLTLGKNKDKIT
;
A
#
# COMPACT_ATOMS: atom_id res chain seq x y z
N MET A 1 -21.47 -15.27 -2.24
CA MET A 1 -21.57 -13.80 -2.36
C MET A 1 -20.17 -13.29 -2.59
N THR A 2 -19.92 -12.54 -3.66
CA THR A 2 -18.61 -11.92 -3.92
C THR A 2 -18.46 -10.73 -2.98
N SER A 3 -17.57 -10.81 -2.00
CA SER A 3 -17.28 -9.68 -1.10
C SER A 3 -16.68 -8.55 -1.94
N SER A 4 -17.37 -7.41 -2.01
CA SER A 4 -16.91 -6.25 -2.78
C SER A 4 -15.56 -5.73 -2.25
N VAL A 5 -14.64 -5.43 -3.16
CA VAL A 5 -13.34 -4.85 -2.81
C VAL A 5 -13.51 -3.37 -2.51
N ASN A 6 -13.15 -2.98 -1.30
CA ASN A 6 -13.27 -1.61 -0.80
C ASN A 6 -12.06 -0.75 -1.19
N LEU A 7 -10.87 -1.35 -1.15
CA LEU A 7 -9.61 -0.65 -1.32
C LEU A 7 -8.53 -1.61 -1.80
N VAL A 8 -7.71 -1.17 -2.76
CA VAL A 8 -6.46 -1.82 -3.15
C VAL A 8 -5.31 -0.86 -2.87
N LEU A 9 -4.30 -1.32 -2.14
CA LEU A 9 -3.06 -0.57 -1.92
C LEU A 9 -1.88 -1.27 -2.58
N ALA A 10 -1.21 -0.58 -3.49
CA ALA A 10 0.09 -1.00 -4.02
C ALA A 10 1.18 -0.76 -2.95
N THR A 11 1.86 -1.83 -2.55
CA THR A 11 2.88 -1.78 -1.49
C THR A 11 4.08 -2.66 -1.84
N ASP A 12 5.14 -2.55 -1.04
CA ASP A 12 6.30 -3.43 -1.08
C ASP A 12 6.50 -4.06 0.30
N LYS A 13 6.32 -5.37 0.42
CA LYS A 13 6.59 -6.10 1.68
C LYS A 13 8.08 -6.27 1.86
N LYS A 14 8.60 -5.93 3.04
CA LYS A 14 9.99 -6.18 3.41
C LYS A 14 10.18 -7.66 3.78
N GLU A 15 11.09 -8.36 3.10
CA GLU A 15 11.45 -9.76 3.37
C GLU A 15 12.80 -9.92 4.08
N GLY A 16 13.66 -8.88 4.04
CA GLY A 16 14.97 -8.89 4.70
C GLY A 16 15.52 -7.46 4.83
N PHE A 17 16.80 -7.30 5.21
CA PHE A 17 17.38 -5.97 5.40
C PHE A 17 17.41 -5.15 4.10
N PHE A 18 17.66 -5.81 2.96
CA PHE A 18 17.77 -5.19 1.63
C PHE A 18 16.71 -5.61 0.62
N LYS A 19 15.91 -6.64 0.91
CA LYS A 19 14.94 -7.21 -0.05
C LYS A 19 13.52 -6.78 0.28
N SER A 20 12.83 -6.27 -0.73
CA SER A 20 11.37 -6.09 -0.74
C SER A 20 10.76 -6.77 -1.96
N VAL A 21 9.50 -7.18 -1.81
CA VAL A 21 8.71 -7.79 -2.87
C VAL A 21 7.42 -6.99 -3.06
N PRO A 22 7.04 -6.64 -4.30
CA PRO A 22 5.78 -5.95 -4.54
C PRO A 22 4.60 -6.81 -4.06
N CYS A 23 3.68 -6.17 -3.36
CA CYS A 23 2.54 -6.79 -2.71
C CYS A 23 1.35 -5.82 -2.75
N TYR A 24 0.20 -6.27 -3.21
CA TYR A 24 -1.04 -5.52 -3.13
C TYR A 24 -1.82 -5.95 -1.90
N LEU A 25 -2.27 -4.97 -1.12
CA LEU A 25 -3.23 -5.21 -0.04
C LEU A 25 -4.63 -4.96 -0.60
N VAL A 26 -5.41 -6.03 -0.74
CA VAL A 26 -6.78 -5.98 -1.27
C VAL A 26 -7.73 -6.13 -0.10
N PHE A 27 -8.39 -5.04 0.27
CA PHE A 27 -9.31 -4.99 1.41
C PHE A 27 -10.74 -5.23 0.93
N THR A 28 -11.40 -6.20 1.54
CA THR A 28 -12.85 -6.43 1.41
C THR A 28 -13.55 -5.95 2.69
N ASN A 29 -14.79 -6.36 2.93
CA ASN A 29 -15.49 -6.08 4.19
C ASN A 29 -15.02 -6.99 5.34
N ASP A 30 -14.60 -8.21 5.01
CA ASP A 30 -14.39 -9.28 6.00
C ASP A 30 -12.90 -9.57 6.22
N GLU A 31 -12.10 -9.41 5.17
CA GLU A 31 -10.69 -9.78 5.15
C GLU A 31 -9.84 -8.86 4.27
N VAL A 32 -8.53 -8.92 4.51
CA VAL A 32 -7.51 -8.36 3.62
C VAL A 32 -6.69 -9.48 3.00
N VAL A 33 -6.53 -9.41 1.68
CA VAL A 33 -5.68 -10.32 0.90
C VAL A 33 -4.34 -9.67 0.63
N PHE A 34 -3.26 -10.41 0.85
CA PHE A 34 -1.89 -10.06 0.50
C PHE A 34 -1.56 -10.72 -0.83
N ALA A 35 -1.66 -9.96 -1.92
CA ALA A 35 -1.38 -10.43 -3.27
C ALA A 35 0.05 -10.07 -3.67
N PHE A 36 0.96 -11.02 -3.52
CA PHE A 36 2.34 -10.92 -3.97
C PHE A 36 2.44 -10.97 -5.48
N LEU A 37 3.33 -10.14 -6.00
CA LEU A 37 3.63 -10.12 -7.42
C LEU A 37 4.98 -10.81 -7.66
N SER A 38 4.94 -12.04 -8.20
CA SER A 38 6.14 -12.81 -8.54
C SER A 38 6.99 -12.13 -9.60
N LYS A 39 8.27 -12.51 -9.68
CA LYS A 39 9.15 -12.03 -10.74
C LYS A 39 8.75 -12.60 -12.09
N GLU A 40 8.30 -13.86 -12.12
CA GLU A 40 7.78 -14.51 -13.32
C GLU A 40 6.60 -13.72 -13.87
N ARG A 41 5.63 -13.35 -13.02
CA ARG A 41 4.46 -12.58 -13.43
C ARG A 41 4.85 -11.18 -13.90
N GLN A 42 5.75 -10.48 -13.19
CA GLN A 42 6.27 -9.19 -13.68
C GLN A 42 6.87 -9.30 -15.08
N LYS A 43 7.63 -10.37 -15.35
CA LYS A 43 8.22 -10.61 -16.67
C LYS A 43 7.14 -10.84 -17.73
N THR A 44 6.17 -11.72 -17.47
CA THR A 44 5.05 -12.01 -18.38
C THR A 44 4.27 -10.73 -18.71
N GLU A 45 3.88 -9.96 -17.70
CA GLU A 45 3.10 -8.72 -17.89
C GLU A 45 3.91 -7.67 -18.68
N ASN A 46 5.21 -7.54 -18.38
CA ASN A 46 6.09 -6.63 -19.13
C ASN A 46 6.21 -7.04 -20.62
N GLU A 47 6.31 -8.34 -20.90
CA GLU A 47 6.39 -8.86 -22.27
C GLU A 47 5.09 -8.64 -23.04
N GLU A 48 3.94 -8.87 -22.40
CA GLU A 48 2.63 -8.60 -22.99
C GLU A 48 2.42 -7.13 -23.31
N VAL A 49 2.70 -6.24 -22.35
CA VAL A 49 2.57 -4.79 -22.55
C VAL A 49 3.50 -4.34 -23.68
N ARG A 50 4.75 -4.82 -23.70
CA ARG A 50 5.69 -4.51 -24.79
C ARG A 50 5.23 -5.03 -26.15
N ARG A 51 4.61 -6.22 -26.21
CA ARG A 51 4.05 -6.77 -27.45
C ARG A 51 2.93 -5.87 -27.97
N ARG A 52 1.95 -5.51 -27.13
CA ARG A 52 0.85 -4.61 -27.49
C ARG A 52 1.35 -3.25 -27.99
N LEU A 53 2.36 -2.69 -27.32
CA LEU A 53 2.96 -1.40 -27.73
C LEU A 53 3.67 -1.45 -29.08
N LYS A 54 4.30 -2.59 -29.41
CA LYS A 54 4.90 -2.82 -30.74
C LYS A 54 3.82 -2.91 -31.82
N GLU A 55 2.72 -3.62 -31.55
CA GLU A 55 1.56 -3.73 -32.45
C GLU A 55 0.93 -2.36 -32.72
N GLU A 56 0.86 -1.48 -31.72
CA GLU A 56 0.36 -0.10 -31.83
C GLU A 56 1.36 0.88 -32.49
N GLY A 57 2.53 0.41 -32.94
CA GLY A 57 3.56 1.25 -33.57
C GLY A 57 4.17 2.31 -32.64
N LYS A 58 4.06 2.16 -31.32
CA LYS A 58 4.58 3.13 -30.35
C LYS A 58 6.09 2.97 -30.19
N GLY A 59 6.85 4.05 -30.44
CA GLY A 59 8.31 4.08 -30.29
C GLY A 59 8.80 3.84 -28.84
N PHE A 60 10.10 3.52 -28.70
CA PHE A 60 10.74 3.08 -27.45
C PHE A 60 10.47 3.98 -26.23
N PHE A 61 10.53 5.30 -26.37
CA PHE A 61 10.27 6.24 -25.27
C PHE A 61 8.80 6.23 -24.79
N LYS A 62 7.85 6.11 -25.73
CA LYS A 62 6.43 5.94 -25.40
C LYS A 62 6.19 4.59 -24.71
N GLY A 63 6.99 3.58 -25.01
CA GLY A 63 6.89 2.27 -24.39
C GLY A 63 7.25 2.25 -22.91
N THR A 64 8.29 2.98 -22.49
CA THR A 64 8.67 3.10 -21.08
C THR A 64 7.61 3.85 -20.27
N ALA A 65 7.10 4.97 -20.78
CA ALA A 65 6.02 5.71 -20.13
C ALA A 65 4.73 4.88 -20.01
N ALA A 66 4.38 4.12 -21.06
CA ALA A 66 3.24 3.23 -21.04
C ALA A 66 3.41 2.08 -20.03
N LEU A 67 4.61 1.52 -19.89
CA LEU A 67 4.88 0.49 -18.88
C LEU A 67 4.78 1.04 -17.45
N MET A 68 5.29 2.24 -17.21
CA MET A 68 5.11 2.92 -15.92
C MET A 68 3.63 3.16 -15.62
N SER A 69 2.87 3.63 -16.60
CA SER A 69 1.43 3.84 -16.47
C SER A 69 0.70 2.53 -16.15
N PHE A 70 1.04 1.45 -16.86
CA PHE A 70 0.49 0.12 -16.62
C PHE A 70 0.71 -0.33 -15.19
N TRP A 71 1.94 -0.24 -14.68
CA TRP A 71 2.23 -0.65 -13.30
C TRP A 71 1.59 0.27 -12.25
N ASN A 72 1.33 1.54 -12.59
CA ASN A 72 0.65 2.46 -11.69
C ASN A 72 -0.83 2.11 -11.49
N THR A 73 -1.47 1.46 -12.47
CA THR A 73 -2.88 1.04 -12.42
C THR A 73 -3.06 -0.47 -12.36
N TYR A 74 -1.99 -1.27 -12.36
CA TYR A 74 -2.07 -2.74 -12.38
C TYR A 74 -2.94 -3.29 -11.23
N GLY A 75 -2.86 -2.67 -10.06
CA GLY A 75 -3.66 -3.06 -8.89
C GLY A 75 -5.17 -2.90 -9.08
N ASP A 76 -5.64 -2.08 -10.02
CA ASP A 76 -7.07 -1.84 -10.23
C ASP A 76 -7.80 -3.10 -10.70
N ARG A 77 -7.10 -4.03 -11.35
CA ARG A 77 -7.70 -5.32 -11.75
C ARG A 77 -8.21 -6.14 -10.55
N TYR A 78 -7.66 -5.90 -9.35
CA TYR A 78 -8.10 -6.58 -8.14
C TYR A 78 -9.51 -6.20 -7.70
N TYR A 79 -10.12 -5.15 -8.26
CA TYR A 79 -11.54 -4.85 -8.04
C TYR A 79 -12.48 -5.77 -8.84
N ASP A 80 -11.98 -6.39 -9.92
CA ASP A 80 -12.80 -7.14 -10.88
C ASP A 80 -12.58 -8.66 -10.84
N ILE A 81 -11.61 -9.14 -10.07
CA ILE A 81 -11.31 -10.57 -9.94
C ILE A 81 -11.68 -11.12 -8.56
N SER A 82 -12.04 -12.42 -8.52
CA SER A 82 -12.43 -13.07 -7.27
C SER A 82 -11.23 -13.24 -6.34
N LYS A 83 -11.49 -13.27 -5.03
CA LYS A 83 -10.46 -13.59 -4.03
C LYS A 83 -9.78 -14.92 -4.34
N GLU A 84 -10.56 -15.93 -4.72
CA GLU A 84 -10.07 -17.27 -5.02
C GLU A 84 -9.08 -17.24 -6.18
N ASP A 85 -9.32 -16.39 -7.19
CA ASP A 85 -8.39 -16.21 -8.29
C ASP A 85 -7.13 -15.47 -7.84
N ILE A 86 -7.27 -14.42 -7.01
CA ILE A 86 -6.12 -13.69 -6.41
C ILE A 86 -5.20 -14.66 -5.65
N LEU A 87 -5.77 -15.54 -4.83
CA LEU A 87 -5.00 -16.49 -4.03
C LEU A 87 -4.26 -17.54 -4.88
N LYS A 88 -4.76 -17.84 -6.09
CA LYS A 88 -4.11 -18.78 -7.03
C LYS A 88 -2.98 -18.15 -7.84
N GLU A 89 -2.83 -16.82 -7.83
CA GLU A 89 -1.83 -16.14 -8.66
C GLU A 89 -0.38 -16.40 -8.23
N ASP A 90 -0.17 -16.62 -6.94
CA ASP A 90 1.14 -16.89 -6.34
C ASP A 90 0.91 -17.69 -5.04
N GLY A 91 1.68 -18.76 -4.82
CA GLY A 91 1.53 -19.62 -3.64
C GLY A 91 1.88 -18.93 -2.30
N ARG A 92 2.46 -17.72 -2.34
CA ARG A 92 2.70 -16.88 -1.16
C ARG A 92 1.50 -16.00 -0.83
N ASN A 93 0.50 -15.91 -1.70
CA ASN A 93 -0.70 -15.12 -1.46
C ASN A 93 -1.48 -15.74 -0.31
N PHE A 94 -1.97 -14.89 0.57
CA PHE A 94 -2.79 -15.32 1.69
C PHE A 94 -3.80 -14.24 2.04
N SER A 95 -4.88 -14.62 2.72
CA SER A 95 -5.83 -13.69 3.30
C SER A 95 -5.88 -13.82 4.80
N THR A 96 -6.26 -12.73 5.47
CA THR A 96 -6.53 -12.73 6.90
C THR A 96 -7.73 -11.86 7.19
N THR A 97 -8.59 -12.34 8.09
CA THR A 97 -9.78 -11.64 8.53
C THR A 97 -9.39 -10.40 9.35
N HIS A 98 -10.21 -9.34 9.29
CA HIS A 98 -9.84 -8.07 9.91
C HIS A 98 -9.71 -8.15 11.44
N ASP A 99 -10.42 -9.07 12.10
CA ASP A 99 -10.35 -9.34 13.55
C ASP A 99 -8.96 -9.84 14.00
N LYS A 100 -8.27 -10.63 13.17
CA LYS A 100 -6.91 -11.13 13.46
C LYS A 100 -5.83 -10.04 13.45
N ILE A 101 -6.12 -8.88 12.88
CA ILE A 101 -5.18 -7.75 12.86
C ILE A 101 -5.28 -6.98 14.18
N GLU A 102 -4.35 -7.22 15.09
CA GLU A 102 -4.27 -6.55 16.39
C GLU A 102 -4.02 -5.04 16.24
N ARG A 103 -3.21 -4.66 15.25
CA ARG A 103 -2.87 -3.25 14.99
C ARG A 103 -2.55 -3.00 13.54
N PHE A 104 -3.12 -1.93 13.00
CA PHE A 104 -2.80 -1.42 11.67
C PHE A 104 -2.20 -0.02 11.79
N VAL A 105 -0.95 0.16 11.36
CA VAL A 105 -0.28 1.48 11.34
C VAL A 105 -0.13 1.91 9.89
N PHE A 106 -0.65 3.09 9.55
CA PHE A 106 -0.46 3.73 8.25
C PHE A 106 0.28 5.05 8.44
N ARG A 107 1.42 5.21 7.78
CA ARG A 107 2.20 6.46 7.75
C ARG A 107 2.32 6.92 6.30
N GLY A 108 1.76 8.09 5.99
CA GLY A 108 1.86 8.66 4.66
C GLY A 108 3.31 8.94 4.24
N MET A 109 3.56 8.87 2.93
CA MET A 109 4.82 9.30 2.33
C MET A 109 5.03 10.79 2.59
N ARG A 110 6.25 11.16 3.00
CA ARG A 110 6.67 12.56 3.18
C ARG A 110 7.40 13.04 1.93
N SER A 111 7.13 14.27 1.50
CA SER A 111 8.03 14.98 0.60
C SER A 111 8.94 15.82 1.47
N ASN A 112 10.22 15.48 1.54
CA ASN A 112 11.19 16.37 2.16
C ASN A 112 11.44 17.53 1.18
N VAL A 113 11.26 18.75 1.68
CA VAL A 113 11.76 19.99 1.05
C VAL A 113 13.19 20.29 1.57
N ASP A 114 13.71 19.49 2.51
CA ASP A 114 15.02 19.66 3.13
C ASP A 114 15.92 18.43 2.97
N GLU A 115 17.18 18.69 2.62
CA GLU A 115 18.11 17.83 1.87
C GLU A 115 18.74 16.63 2.59
N SER A 116 18.27 16.18 3.76
CA SER A 116 19.06 15.23 4.58
C SER A 116 18.39 13.94 5.04
N GLN A 117 17.15 13.60 4.65
CA GLN A 117 16.56 12.30 5.01
C GLN A 117 15.92 11.54 3.85
N THR A 118 16.40 10.32 3.63
CA THR A 118 16.21 9.49 2.42
C THR A 118 14.93 8.64 2.42
N GLU A 119 13.94 8.90 3.29
CA GLU A 119 12.71 8.10 3.31
C GLU A 119 11.61 8.71 2.43
N SER A 120 11.76 8.53 1.11
CA SER A 120 10.77 8.91 0.09
C SER A 120 9.57 7.95 0.00
N SER A 121 9.30 7.12 1.01
CA SER A 121 8.21 6.13 0.99
C SER A 121 7.41 6.13 2.29
N GLY A 122 6.09 6.05 2.18
CA GLY A 122 5.21 5.77 3.29
C GLY A 122 5.40 4.36 3.85
N LYS A 123 4.86 4.11 5.05
CA LYS A 123 5.06 2.86 5.80
C LYS A 123 3.72 2.33 6.29
N ILE A 124 3.48 1.05 6.05
CA ILE A 124 2.43 0.27 6.69
C ILE A 124 3.08 -0.75 7.63
N VAL A 125 2.53 -0.87 8.84
CA VAL A 125 2.91 -1.95 9.77
C VAL A 125 1.64 -2.62 10.25
N ILE A 126 1.55 -3.93 10.04
CA ILE A 126 0.43 -4.76 10.46
C ILE A 126 0.96 -5.70 11.54
N LEU A 127 0.33 -5.66 12.72
CA LEU A 127 0.58 -6.60 13.82
C LEU A 127 -0.53 -7.65 13.82
N MET A 128 -0.15 -8.92 13.75
CA MET A 128 -1.06 -10.06 13.77
C MET A 128 -0.32 -11.26 14.38
N ASN A 129 -0.94 -11.97 15.31
CA ASN A 129 -0.37 -13.13 16.00
C ASN A 129 0.99 -12.80 16.66
N GLY A 130 1.15 -11.59 17.20
CA GLY A 130 2.44 -11.12 17.74
C GLY A 130 3.52 -10.78 16.71
N GLU A 131 3.31 -11.04 15.41
CA GLU A 131 4.26 -10.76 14.34
C GLU A 131 3.99 -9.45 13.61
N LYS A 132 5.06 -8.76 13.19
CA LYS A 132 4.98 -7.47 12.47
C LYS A 132 5.30 -7.63 10.99
N ILE A 133 4.28 -7.47 10.15
CA ILE A 133 4.44 -7.32 8.71
C ILE A 133 4.73 -5.85 8.41
N LYS A 134 5.87 -5.57 7.76
CA LYS A 134 6.29 -4.22 7.38
C LYS A 134 6.20 -4.05 5.87
N LEU A 135 5.47 -3.04 5.42
CA LEU A 135 5.31 -2.69 4.01
C LEU A 135 5.65 -1.22 3.76
N LYS A 136 6.10 -0.91 2.54
CA LYS A 136 6.31 0.46 2.05
C LYS A 136 5.28 0.81 0.98
N HIS A 137 4.97 2.09 0.80
CA HIS A 137 4.06 2.55 -0.25
C HIS A 137 4.38 3.99 -0.68
N LYS A 138 3.72 4.47 -1.75
CA LYS A 138 3.88 5.85 -2.27
C LYS A 138 2.71 6.78 -1.93
N TYR A 139 1.66 6.29 -1.28
CA TYR A 139 0.53 7.11 -0.88
C TYR A 139 0.91 8.20 0.13
N ARG A 140 0.47 9.43 -0.15
CA ARG A 140 0.53 10.58 0.75
C ARG A 140 -0.57 10.51 1.79
N ASP A 141 -0.40 11.29 2.84
CA ASP A 141 -1.24 11.32 4.03
C ASP A 141 -2.59 12.05 3.88
N HIS A 142 -2.76 12.88 2.85
CA HIS A 142 -4.01 13.58 2.57
C HIS A 142 -5.07 12.73 1.85
N ASN A 143 -4.82 11.42 1.65
CA ASN A 143 -5.80 10.55 0.99
C ASN A 143 -6.97 10.22 1.94
N LYS A 144 -7.99 11.08 1.90
CA LYS A 144 -9.22 10.96 2.73
C LYS A 144 -9.93 9.63 2.52
N LYS A 145 -9.92 9.06 1.29
CA LYS A 145 -10.53 7.77 0.98
C LYS A 145 -9.83 6.63 1.71
N ILE A 146 -8.50 6.56 1.63
CA ILE A 146 -7.70 5.54 2.36
C ILE A 146 -7.95 5.66 3.86
N LYS A 147 -7.86 6.87 4.42
CA LYS A 147 -8.08 7.09 5.86
C LYS A 147 -9.49 6.67 6.29
N GLY A 148 -10.51 7.03 5.52
CA GLY A 148 -11.91 6.70 5.81
C GLY A 148 -12.16 5.19 5.83
N ILE A 149 -11.72 4.49 4.78
CA ILE A 149 -11.89 3.03 4.67
C ILE A 149 -11.13 2.31 5.78
N LEU A 150 -9.84 2.63 5.98
CA LEU A 150 -9.05 1.99 7.04
C LEU A 150 -9.62 2.27 8.44
N LYS A 151 -10.18 3.47 8.66
CA LYS A 151 -10.83 3.80 9.94
C LYS A 151 -12.10 2.97 10.14
N GLY A 152 -12.89 2.74 9.08
CA GLY A 152 -14.04 1.84 9.13
C GLY A 152 -13.65 0.41 9.50
N LEU A 153 -12.62 -0.14 8.84
CA LEU A 153 -12.19 -1.53 9.04
C LEU A 153 -11.52 -1.80 10.39
N TYR A 154 -10.71 -0.85 10.90
CA TYR A 154 -9.86 -1.09 12.06
C TYR A 154 -10.20 -0.24 13.28
N SER A 155 -11.00 0.82 13.16
CA SER A 155 -11.45 1.67 14.27
C SER A 155 -10.29 2.09 15.19
N ASN A 156 -10.33 1.70 16.48
CA ASN A 156 -9.29 2.00 17.48
C ASN A 156 -7.97 1.25 17.25
N ARG A 157 -7.96 0.18 16.45
CA ARG A 157 -6.74 -0.57 16.07
C ARG A 157 -5.94 0.13 14.97
N LEU A 158 -6.50 1.19 14.36
CA LEU A 158 -5.81 2.02 13.38
C LEU A 158 -4.98 3.12 14.06
N LYS A 159 -3.67 3.14 13.77
CA LYS A 159 -2.83 4.31 13.94
C LYS A 159 -2.54 4.93 12.58
N TYR A 160 -3.27 5.98 12.23
CA TYR A 160 -3.06 6.75 11.01
C TYR A 160 -2.29 8.03 11.30
N SER A 161 -1.10 8.19 10.72
CA SER A 161 -0.33 9.43 10.85
C SER A 161 -0.04 10.05 9.48
N GLY A 162 -0.56 11.25 9.30
CA GLY A 162 -0.10 12.22 8.31
C GLY A 162 0.79 13.28 8.94
N GLN A 163 1.34 14.19 8.13
CA GLN A 163 2.04 15.41 8.49
C GLN A 163 1.15 16.29 9.39
N GLN A 164 1.01 15.93 10.66
CA GLN A 164 0.82 16.90 11.74
C GLN A 164 2.21 17.37 12.14
N GLY A 165 2.74 18.31 11.36
CA GLY A 165 3.62 19.32 11.92
C GLY A 165 2.72 20.32 12.65
N LEU A 166 3.12 20.69 13.87
CA LEU A 166 2.44 21.56 14.84
C LEU A 166 1.32 20.90 15.66
N THR A 167 1.72 19.98 16.54
CA THR A 167 1.20 20.06 17.91
C THR A 167 1.80 21.34 18.50
N LEU A 168 1.06 22.44 18.49
CA LEU A 168 1.35 23.59 19.35
C LEU A 168 1.34 23.05 20.78
N THR A 169 2.52 23.00 21.39
CA THR A 169 2.67 22.81 22.83
C THR A 169 1.91 23.95 23.49
N LEU A 170 0.69 23.67 23.97
CA LEU A 170 -0.03 24.57 24.87
C LEU A 170 0.88 24.78 26.08
N GLY A 171 1.50 25.96 26.13
CA GLY A 171 2.29 26.41 27.27
C GLY A 171 1.45 26.32 28.52
N LYS A 172 1.71 25.30 29.33
CA LYS A 172 1.53 25.42 30.77
C LYS A 172 2.58 26.42 31.23
N ASN A 173 2.15 27.63 31.59
CA ASN A 173 2.71 28.23 32.79
C ASN A 173 1.60 28.91 33.58
N LYS A 174 1.21 28.23 34.65
CA LYS A 174 0.48 28.80 35.77
C LYS A 174 1.51 29.52 36.65
N ASP A 175 1.16 30.74 37.04
CA ASP A 175 1.43 31.39 38.33
C ASP A 175 2.90 31.55 38.79
N LYS A 176 3.33 32.81 38.96
CA LYS A 176 3.51 33.48 40.27
C LYS A 176 4.14 34.89 40.10
N ILE A 177 3.48 35.91 40.67
CA ILE A 177 3.95 36.78 41.78
C ILE A 177 5.31 37.43 41.46
N THR A 178 5.39 38.74 41.24
CA THR A 178 5.22 39.82 42.23
C THR A 178 4.92 41.13 41.53
#